data_AF-A0A392PW79-F1
#
_entry.id   AF-A0A392PW79-F1
#
_cell.length_a   1.000
_cell.length_b   1.000
_cell.length_c   1.000
_cell.angle_alpha   90.00
_cell.angle_beta   90.00
_cell.angle_gamma   90.00
#
_symmetry.space_group_name_H-M   'P 1'
#
loop_
_entity.id
_entity.type
_entity.pdbx_description
1 polymer ?
#
loop_
_entity_poly.entity_id
_entity_poly.type
_entity_poly.pdbx_seq_one_letter_code
_entity_poly.pdbx_strand_id
1 'polypeptide(L)'
;RTAAGHCYRLYSSAAFNNEFPEFSPAEVEKVPVHGVVLLMKSMGIKKVANFPFPTPLKAASLLEAENCLRALEALDKDELTLLGKTMAHYPLSPRHSRMILTVIKNTRYKHIRNPSLLLAYAVAAAAALSLPNPFVMQYEG
;
A
#
# COMPACT_ATOMS: atom_id res chain seq x y z
N ARG A 1 2.20 33.31 -3.99
CA ARG A 1 2.44 33.12 -5.45
C ARG A 1 1.61 34.14 -6.23
N THR A 2 2.00 35.41 -6.23
CA THR A 2 1.24 36.51 -6.89
C THR A 2 2.13 37.68 -7.35
N ALA A 3 3.44 37.64 -7.08
CA ALA A 3 4.41 38.67 -7.48
C ALA A 3 5.52 38.04 -8.33
N ALA A 4 6.31 38.89 -9.00
CA ALA A 4 7.47 38.44 -9.78
C ALA A 4 8.44 37.64 -8.91
N GLY A 5 8.96 36.54 -9.47
CA GLY A 5 9.89 35.65 -8.76
C GLY A 5 10.95 35.13 -9.71
N HIS A 6 12.08 34.72 -9.14
CA HIS A 6 13.18 34.10 -9.87
C HIS A 6 13.19 32.59 -9.64
N CYS A 7 13.40 31.83 -10.70
CA CYS A 7 13.57 30.38 -10.65
C CYS A 7 14.95 30.05 -11.22
N TYR A 8 15.85 29.55 -10.36
CA TYR A 8 17.17 29.09 -10.76
C TYR A 8 17.11 27.56 -10.95
N ARG A 9 17.27 27.10 -12.18
CA ARG A 9 17.36 25.67 -12.50
C ARG A 9 18.83 25.26 -12.43
N LEU A 10 19.15 24.28 -11.60
CA LEU A 10 20.52 23.77 -11.43
C LEU A 10 20.93 22.76 -12.53
N TYR A 11 20.37 22.92 -13.73
CA TYR A 11 20.58 22.08 -14.91
C TYR A 11 20.46 22.92 -16.19
N SER A 12 21.02 22.43 -17.30
CA SER A 12 21.04 23.16 -18.57
C SER A 12 19.67 23.16 -19.26
N SER A 13 19.43 24.17 -20.11
CA SER A 13 18.20 24.22 -20.94
C SER A 13 18.11 23.04 -21.91
N ALA A 14 19.25 22.54 -22.40
CA ALA A 14 19.31 21.38 -23.26
C ALA A 14 18.85 20.10 -22.53
N ALA A 15 19.29 19.90 -21.28
CA ALA A 15 18.86 18.76 -20.48
C ALA A 15 17.34 18.80 -20.21
N PHE A 16 16.81 19.98 -19.88
CA PHE A 16 15.37 20.15 -19.67
C PHE A 16 14.52 19.81 -20.90
N ASN A 17 14.95 20.26 -22.09
CA ASN A 17 14.16 20.10 -23.31
C ASN A 17 14.30 18.72 -23.95
N ASN A 18 15.47 18.07 -23.80
CA ASN A 18 15.79 16.85 -24.55
C ASN A 18 15.81 15.58 -23.69
N GLU A 19 16.12 15.68 -22.39
CA GLU A 19 16.35 14.51 -21.54
C GLU A 19 15.17 14.21 -20.59
N PHE A 20 14.48 15.25 -20.12
CA PHE A 20 13.40 15.07 -19.15
C PHE A 20 12.07 14.75 -19.83
N PRO A 21 11.29 13.79 -19.29
CA PRO A 21 9.94 13.56 -19.78
C PRO A 21 9.06 14.77 -19.47
N GLU A 22 8.16 15.11 -20.41
CA GLU A 22 7.24 16.24 -20.26
C GLU A 22 6.29 16.05 -19.07
N PHE A 23 5.92 14.79 -18.78
CA PHE A 23 5.07 14.42 -17.66
C PHE A 23 5.71 13.32 -16.81
N SER A 24 5.45 13.35 -15.52
CA SER A 24 5.84 12.26 -14.64
C SER A 24 5.02 11.00 -14.92
N PRO A 25 5.61 9.80 -14.80
CA PRO A 25 4.86 8.56 -14.97
C PRO A 25 3.80 8.43 -13.88
N ALA A 26 2.71 7.74 -14.20
CA ALA A 26 1.57 7.56 -13.30
C ALA A 26 1.98 6.84 -12.00
N GLU A 27 1.47 7.31 -10.87
CA GLU A 27 1.81 6.73 -9.55
C GLU A 27 1.43 5.25 -9.44
N VAL A 28 0.34 4.85 -10.10
CA VAL A 28 -0.15 3.47 -10.08
C VAL A 28 0.83 2.47 -10.72
N GLU A 29 1.78 2.94 -11.51
CA GLU A 29 2.85 2.11 -12.09
C GLU A 29 4.08 1.99 -11.19
N LYS A 30 4.24 2.91 -10.23
CA LYS A 30 5.40 2.98 -9.32
C LYS A 30 5.19 2.18 -8.04
N VAL A 31 3.95 2.04 -7.60
CA VAL A 31 3.61 1.42 -6.31
C VAL A 31 2.89 0.08 -6.48
N PRO A 32 3.09 -0.88 -5.57
CA PRO A 32 2.39 -2.16 -5.61
C PRO A 32 0.89 -1.97 -5.39
N VAL A 33 0.08 -2.59 -6.27
CA VAL A 33 -1.38 -2.38 -6.32
C VAL A 33 -2.19 -3.32 -5.41
N HIS A 34 -1.57 -3.97 -4.43
CA HIS A 34 -2.23 -4.96 -3.57
C HIS A 34 -3.48 -4.42 -2.85
N GLY A 35 -3.38 -3.20 -2.30
CA GLY A 35 -4.51 -2.55 -1.61
C GLY A 35 -5.65 -2.17 -2.56
N VAL A 36 -5.31 -1.72 -3.78
CA VAL A 36 -6.29 -1.37 -4.81
C VAL A 36 -7.06 -2.62 -5.25
N VAL A 37 -6.36 -3.72 -5.54
CA VAL A 37 -6.98 -4.99 -5.92
C VAL A 37 -7.89 -5.51 -4.81
N LEU A 38 -7.46 -5.46 -3.55
CA LEU A 38 -8.28 -5.86 -2.40
C LEU A 38 -9.57 -5.02 -2.31
N LEU A 39 -9.45 -3.69 -2.44
CA LEU A 39 -10.58 -2.78 -2.38
C LEU A 39 -11.58 -3.05 -3.52
N MET A 40 -11.09 -3.15 -4.75
CA MET A 40 -11.95 -3.40 -5.92
C MET A 40 -12.69 -4.74 -5.83
N LYS A 41 -11.99 -5.80 -5.39
CA LYS A 41 -12.61 -7.10 -5.13
C LYS A 41 -13.67 -6.98 -4.03
N SER A 42 -13.45 -6.16 -3.01
CA SER A 42 -14.43 -5.94 -1.92
C SER A 42 -15.69 -5.21 -2.39
N MET A 43 -15.56 -4.38 -3.44
CA MET A 43 -16.68 -3.73 -4.13
C MET A 43 -17.42 -4.67 -5.10
N GLY A 44 -17.02 -5.94 -5.22
CA GLY A 44 -17.64 -6.92 -6.13
C GLY A 44 -17.07 -6.94 -7.54
N ILE A 45 -15.99 -6.20 -7.83
CA ILE A 45 -15.33 -6.23 -9.14
C ILE A 45 -14.45 -7.49 -9.23
N LYS A 46 -14.97 -8.54 -9.86
CA LYS A 46 -14.26 -9.84 -9.96
C LYS A 46 -13.06 -9.79 -10.89
N LYS A 47 -13.20 -9.17 -12.07
CA LYS A 47 -12.13 -9.08 -13.08
C LYS A 47 -11.51 -7.69 -13.07
N VAL A 48 -10.51 -7.51 -12.22
CA VAL A 48 -9.79 -6.22 -12.08
C VAL A 48 -9.07 -5.84 -13.38
N ALA A 49 -8.58 -6.84 -14.14
CA ALA A 49 -7.93 -6.60 -15.43
C ALA A 49 -8.81 -5.92 -16.48
N ASN A 50 -10.14 -6.09 -16.39
CA ASN A 50 -11.10 -5.49 -17.33
C ASN A 50 -11.61 -4.12 -16.85
N PHE A 51 -11.15 -3.65 -15.69
CA PHE A 51 -11.59 -2.37 -15.17
C PHE A 51 -10.97 -1.22 -15.99
N PRO A 52 -11.76 -0.21 -16.38
CA PRO A 52 -11.28 0.88 -17.24
C PRO A 52 -10.47 1.90 -16.43
N PHE A 53 -9.21 1.57 -16.12
CA PHE A 53 -8.28 2.52 -15.49
C PHE A 53 -7.88 3.64 -16.48
N PRO A 54 -7.65 4.88 -16.00
CA PRO A 54 -7.10 5.95 -16.83
C PRO A 54 -5.74 5.59 -17.46
N THR A 55 -4.92 4.87 -16.70
CA THR A 55 -3.67 4.27 -17.17
C THR A 55 -3.75 2.76 -16.91
N PRO A 56 -3.61 1.92 -17.95
CA PRO A 56 -3.76 0.47 -17.80
C PRO A 56 -2.64 -0.10 -16.92
N LEU A 57 -3.02 -1.02 -16.03
CA LEU A 57 -2.06 -1.71 -15.17
C LEU A 57 -1.33 -2.83 -15.92
N LYS A 58 -0.05 -3.00 -15.61
CA LYS A 58 0.75 -4.14 -16.11
C LYS A 58 0.17 -5.45 -15.57
N ALA A 59 -0.01 -6.43 -16.45
CA ALA A 59 -0.53 -7.75 -16.08
C ALA A 59 0.30 -8.43 -14.98
N ALA A 60 1.63 -8.23 -15.00
CA ALA A 60 2.53 -8.74 -13.96
C ALA A 60 2.19 -8.19 -12.57
N SER A 61 1.90 -6.88 -12.45
CA SER A 61 1.54 -6.24 -11.17
C SER A 61 0.20 -6.73 -10.62
N LEU A 62 -0.76 -7.00 -11.51
CA LEU A 62 -2.04 -7.61 -11.12
C LEU A 62 -1.86 -9.04 -10.59
N LEU A 63 -1.07 -9.85 -11.32
CA LEU A 63 -0.77 -11.22 -10.92
C LEU A 63 0.00 -11.30 -9.60
N GLU A 64 0.97 -10.41 -9.40
CA GLU A 64 1.69 -10.28 -8.13
C GLU A 64 0.75 -9.91 -6.99
N ALA A 65 -0.19 -8.99 -7.22
CA ALA A 65 -1.18 -8.61 -6.22
C ALA A 65 -2.12 -9.76 -5.86
N GLU A 66 -2.62 -10.51 -6.84
CA GLU A 66 -3.45 -11.70 -6.59
C GLU A 66 -2.68 -12.78 -5.81
N ASN A 67 -1.43 -13.05 -6.18
CA ASN A 67 -0.58 -14.00 -5.46
C ASN A 67 -0.31 -13.56 -4.02
N CYS A 68 -0.03 -12.27 -3.80
CA CYS A 68 0.14 -11.70 -2.47
C CYS A 68 -1.13 -11.85 -1.62
N LEU A 69 -2.31 -11.56 -2.19
CA LEU A 69 -3.60 -11.69 -1.48
C LEU A 69 -3.97 -13.15 -1.17
N ARG A 70 -3.65 -14.09 -2.07
CA ARG A 70 -3.79 -15.53 -1.82
C ARG A 70 -2.86 -15.99 -0.69
N ALA A 71 -1.60 -15.56 -0.69
CA ALA A 71 -0.65 -15.87 0.37
C ALA A 71 -1.08 -15.32 1.75
N LEU A 72 -1.81 -14.21 1.78
CA LEU A 72 -2.36 -13.62 3.01
C LEU A 72 -3.71 -14.23 3.44
N GLU A 73 -4.21 -15.25 2.73
CA GLU A 73 -5.54 -15.86 2.92
C GLU A 73 -6.71 -14.86 2.74
N ALA A 74 -6.46 -13.73 2.09
CA ALA A 74 -7.49 -12.72 1.81
C ALA A 74 -8.38 -13.09 0.60
N LEU A 75 -7.84 -13.92 -0.29
CA LEU A 75 -8.51 -14.38 -1.51
C LEU A 75 -8.52 -15.91 -1.54
N ASP A 76 -9.69 -16.51 -1.76
CA ASP A 76 -9.84 -17.92 -2.10
C ASP A 76 -10.31 -18.04 -3.55
N LYS A 77 -9.48 -18.65 -4.39
CA LYS A 77 -9.61 -18.65 -5.86
C LYS A 77 -9.69 -17.22 -6.41
N ASP A 78 -10.91 -16.72 -6.63
CA ASP A 78 -11.23 -15.40 -7.16
C ASP A 78 -12.16 -14.58 -6.24
N GLU A 79 -12.60 -15.18 -5.13
CA GLU A 79 -13.56 -14.60 -4.20
C GLU A 79 -12.90 -14.19 -2.89
N LEU A 80 -13.43 -13.11 -2.31
CA LEU A 80 -12.87 -12.50 -1.13
C LEU A 80 -13.31 -13.25 0.13
N THR A 81 -12.36 -13.72 0.92
CA THR A 81 -12.65 -14.44 2.18
C THR A 81 -13.23 -13.48 3.23
N LEU A 82 -13.84 -14.01 4.30
CA LEU A 82 -14.26 -13.19 5.45
C LEU A 82 -13.10 -12.37 6.04
N LEU A 83 -11.90 -12.96 6.02
CA LEU A 83 -10.68 -12.30 6.45
C LEU A 83 -10.29 -11.18 5.49
N GLY A 84 -10.30 -11.40 4.18
CA GLY A 84 -10.00 -10.32 3.24
C GLY A 84 -11.04 -9.19 3.31
N LYS A 85 -12.32 -9.52 3.56
CA LYS A 85 -13.39 -8.50 3.71
C LYS A 85 -13.13 -7.61 4.93
N THR A 86 -12.71 -8.22 6.04
CA THR A 86 -12.31 -7.45 7.23
C THR A 86 -11.02 -6.66 6.98
N MET A 87 -10.03 -7.18 6.25
CA MET A 87 -8.85 -6.41 5.86
C MET A 87 -9.19 -5.17 5.02
N ALA A 88 -10.14 -5.28 4.10
CA ALA A 88 -10.55 -4.18 3.22
C ALA A 88 -11.18 -2.99 3.99
N HIS A 89 -11.65 -3.21 5.22
CA HIS A 89 -12.17 -2.13 6.07
C HIS A 89 -11.08 -1.35 6.79
N TYR A 90 -9.85 -1.87 6.87
CA TYR A 90 -8.73 -1.16 7.50
C TYR A 90 -8.03 -0.27 6.46
N PRO A 91 -7.75 1.01 6.78
CA PRO A 91 -7.03 1.93 5.89
C PRO A 91 -5.51 1.67 5.95
N LEU A 92 -5.10 0.41 5.79
CA LEU A 92 -3.72 -0.04 5.90
C LEU A 92 -3.37 -0.96 4.73
N SER A 93 -2.07 -1.21 4.52
CA SER A 93 -1.65 -2.22 3.55
C SER A 93 -2.22 -3.61 3.93
N PRO A 94 -2.55 -4.48 2.96
CA PRO A 94 -3.09 -5.82 3.27
C PRO A 94 -2.20 -6.63 4.23
N ARG A 95 -0.88 -6.45 4.17
CA ARG A 95 0.09 -7.10 5.06
C ARG A 95 -0.07 -6.61 6.51
N HIS A 96 -0.16 -5.30 6.72
CA HIS A 96 -0.33 -4.71 8.05
C HIS A 96 -1.71 -5.05 8.62
N SER A 97 -2.77 -5.01 7.80
CA SER A 97 -4.11 -5.44 8.20
C SER A 97 -4.12 -6.91 8.64
N ARG A 98 -3.47 -7.81 7.87
CA ARG A 98 -3.34 -9.22 8.23
C ARG A 98 -2.59 -9.43 9.54
N MET A 99 -1.52 -8.66 9.78
CA MET A 99 -0.75 -8.73 11.02
C MET A 99 -1.64 -8.44 12.24
N ILE A 100 -2.37 -7.32 12.21
CA ILE A 100 -3.26 -6.92 13.31
C ILE A 100 -4.38 -7.95 13.51
N LEU A 101 -5.03 -8.41 12.43
CA LEU A 101 -6.09 -9.41 12.50
C LEU A 101 -5.61 -10.75 13.09
N THR A 102 -4.37 -11.15 12.79
CA THR A 102 -3.78 -12.37 13.33
C THR A 102 -3.57 -12.26 14.84
N VAL A 103 -3.12 -11.10 15.33
CA VAL A 103 -2.99 -10.83 16.78
C VAL A 103 -4.37 -10.87 17.45
N ILE A 104 -5.39 -10.26 16.85
CA ILE A 104 -6.76 -10.30 17.38
C ILE A 104 -7.29 -11.74 17.43
N LYS A 105 -7.04 -12.55 16.39
CA LYS A 105 -7.43 -13.97 16.38
C LYS A 105 -6.73 -14.78 17.47
N ASN A 106 -5.42 -14.59 17.64
CA ASN A 106 -4.62 -15.33 18.62
C ASN A 106 -4.95 -14.97 20.07
N THR A 107 -5.24 -13.69 20.35
CA THR A 107 -5.65 -13.23 21.69
C THR A 107 -6.98 -13.85 22.12
N ARG A 108 -7.91 -14.06 21.18
CA ARG A 108 -9.19 -14.73 21.42
C ARG A 108 -9.03 -16.24 21.65
N TYR A 109 -8.13 -16.90 20.93
CA TYR A 109 -7.97 -18.35 21.01
C TYR A 109 -7.22 -18.82 22.27
N LYS A 110 -6.16 -18.10 22.69
CA LYS A 110 -5.24 -18.57 23.74
C LYS A 110 -5.49 -18.03 25.16
N HIS A 111 -6.61 -17.34 25.43
CA HIS A 111 -6.91 -16.70 26.72
C HIS A 111 -5.67 -16.05 27.36
N ILE A 112 -5.07 -15.10 26.64
CA ILE A 112 -3.84 -14.41 27.07
C ILE A 112 -4.15 -13.52 28.28
N ARG A 113 -3.25 -13.49 29.27
CA ARG A 113 -3.38 -12.69 30.51
C ARG A 113 -3.62 -11.21 30.24
N ASN A 114 -2.93 -10.62 29.25
CA ASN A 114 -3.00 -9.20 28.89
C ASN A 114 -3.20 -8.99 27.37
N PRO A 115 -4.42 -9.14 26.85
CA PRO A 115 -4.69 -9.03 25.40
C PRO A 115 -4.59 -7.60 24.87
N SER A 116 -4.90 -6.60 25.71
CA SER A 116 -4.85 -5.17 25.35
C SER A 116 -3.43 -4.71 25.05
N LEU A 117 -2.45 -5.15 25.84
CA LEU A 117 -1.04 -4.78 25.68
C LEU A 117 -0.47 -5.31 24.36
N LEU A 118 -0.74 -6.58 24.04
CA LEU A 118 -0.27 -7.19 22.79
C LEU A 118 -0.88 -6.51 21.56
N LEU A 119 -2.18 -6.16 21.62
CA LEU A 119 -2.83 -5.41 20.56
C LEU A 119 -2.22 -4.01 20.40
N ALA A 120 -1.96 -3.31 21.51
CA ALA A 120 -1.31 -2.00 21.48
C ALA A 120 0.07 -2.06 20.82
N TYR A 121 0.89 -3.06 21.13
CA TYR A 121 2.18 -3.27 20.46
C TYR A 121 2.02 -3.57 18.97
N ALA A 122 1.05 -4.39 18.58
CA ALA A 122 0.81 -4.70 17.17
C ALA A 122 0.40 -3.45 16.37
N VAL A 123 -0.45 -2.60 16.96
CA VAL A 123 -0.85 -1.33 16.36
C VAL A 123 0.34 -0.35 16.29
N ALA A 124 1.13 -0.23 17.35
CA ALA A 124 2.32 0.61 17.36
C ALA A 124 3.34 0.18 16.31
N ALA A 125 3.59 -1.14 16.17
CA ALA A 125 4.47 -1.68 15.14
C ALA A 125 3.93 -1.44 13.72
N ALA A 126 2.63 -1.65 13.50
CA ALA A 126 2.00 -1.36 12.21
C ALA A 126 2.11 0.12 11.84
N ALA A 127 1.90 1.02 12.81
CA ALA A 127 2.03 2.46 12.61
C ALA A 127 3.47 2.86 12.29
N ALA A 128 4.44 2.36 13.06
CA ALA A 128 5.86 2.63 12.83
C ALA A 128 6.35 2.14 11.46
N LEU A 129 5.88 0.98 10.99
CA LEU A 129 6.23 0.43 9.68
C LEU A 129 5.48 1.08 8.51
N SER A 130 4.37 1.76 8.76
CA SER A 130 3.58 2.43 7.72
C SER A 130 4.09 3.85 7.44
N LEU A 131 4.92 4.40 8.32
CA LEU A 131 5.48 5.75 8.22
C LEU A 131 6.94 5.70 7.77
N PRO A 132 7.46 6.81 7.19
CA PRO A 132 8.89 6.97 6.97
C PRO A 132 9.69 6.80 8.27
N ASN A 133 10.97 6.48 8.15
CA ASN A 133 11.85 6.22 9.28
C ASN A 133 11.70 7.33 10.36
N PRO A 134 11.26 6.98 11.59
CA PRO A 134 11.05 7.96 12.64
C PRO A 134 12.35 8.50 13.25
N PHE A 135 13.50 7.86 12.96
CA PHE A 135 14.79 8.27 13.50
C PHE A 135 15.44 9.34 12.61
N VAL A 136 15.85 10.44 13.24
CA VAL A 136 16.65 11.48 12.60
C VAL A 136 18.09 11.02 12.54
N MET A 137 18.63 10.82 11.33
CA MET A 137 20.04 10.51 11.13
C MET A 137 20.86 11.78 11.34
N GLN A 138 21.60 11.87 12.45
CA GLN A 138 22.62 12.90 12.64
C GLN A 138 23.89 12.44 11.93
N TYR A 139 24.21 13.08 10.82
CA TYR A 139 25.53 12.94 10.19
C TYR A 139 26.47 13.93 10.88
N GLU A 140 27.35 13.43 11.75
CA GLU A 140 28.52 14.21 12.18
C GLU A 140 29.45 14.33 10.97
N GLY A 141 29.77 15.58 10.60
CA GLY A 141 30.61 15.94 9.45
C GLY A 141 32.08 15.99 9.80
#